data_AF-A0A2V8MJV1-F1
#
_entry.id   AF-A0A2V8MJV1-F1
#
_cell.length_a   1.000
_cell.length_b   1.000
_cell.length_c   1.000
_cell.angle_alpha   90.00
_cell.angle_beta   90.00
_cell.angle_gamma   90.00
#
_symmetry.space_group_name_H-M   'P 1'
#
loop_
_entity.id
_entity.type
_entity.pdbx_description
1 polymer ?
#
loop_
_entity_poly.entity_id
_entity_poly.type
_entity_poly.pdbx_seq_one_letter_code
_entity_poly.pdbx_strand_id
1 'polypeptide(L)'
;MRYSSDGVNFRFVAATSQPFYRTDTGLLANYTQYQADLTELAPNTDYVYSVSVNGQDIGAAGETRFRTAGPGAFKFIVLGDSGWGDPRSDAQGLIAQRIAAEKPALLIHTGDLVYPMGSFEYYQRNYFNYYAATMGSVPFFPAPGNHDYDIPNAIPYLAIHSPRTLLLVRLGGRAFRVHRCASVVGAGSERRCTNASLAG
;
A
#
# COMPACT_ATOMS: atom_id res chain seq x y z
N MET A 1 5.45 -4.74 13.48
CA MET A 1 3.99 -4.84 13.24
C MET A 1 3.40 -5.85 14.21
N ARG A 2 2.18 -5.62 14.70
CA ARG A 2 1.40 -6.61 15.45
C ARG A 2 0.07 -6.87 14.75
N TYR A 3 -0.45 -8.08 14.84
CA TYR A 3 -1.74 -8.45 14.26
C TYR A 3 -2.44 -9.55 15.05
N SER A 4 -3.77 -9.59 15.00
CA SER A 4 -4.61 -10.56 15.72
C SER A 4 -5.94 -10.78 14.99
N SER A 5 -6.47 -12.01 15.03
CA SER A 5 -7.82 -12.34 14.53
C SER A 5 -8.91 -12.22 15.61
N ASP A 6 -8.53 -12.21 16.89
CA ASP A 6 -9.44 -12.14 18.03
C ASP A 6 -9.36 -10.81 18.80
N GLY A 7 -8.39 -9.94 18.45
CA GLY A 7 -8.14 -8.67 19.12
C GLY A 7 -7.54 -8.79 20.51
N VAL A 8 -7.15 -10.00 20.94
CA VAL A 8 -6.60 -10.29 22.27
C VAL A 8 -5.20 -10.88 22.16
N ASN A 9 -5.04 -11.92 21.34
CA ASN A 9 -3.79 -12.63 21.15
C ASN A 9 -3.06 -12.06 19.93
N PHE A 10 -2.05 -11.22 20.18
CA PHE A 10 -1.28 -10.58 19.12
C PHE A 10 -0.02 -11.38 18.76
N ARG A 11 0.18 -11.54 17.45
CA ARG A 11 1.44 -11.98 16.85
C ARG A 11 2.25 -10.76 16.43
N PHE A 12 3.57 -10.87 16.50
CA PHE A 12 4.49 -9.78 16.17
C PHE A 12 5.40 -10.18 15.01
N VAL A 13 5.57 -9.27 14.05
CA VAL A 13 6.46 -9.44 12.89
C VAL A 13 7.35 -8.22 12.77
N ALA A 14 8.65 -8.47 12.70
CA ALA A 14 9.65 -7.45 12.36
C ALA A 14 9.59 -7.17 10.86
N ALA A 15 9.69 -5.90 10.48
CA ALA A 15 9.78 -5.54 9.08
C ALA A 15 11.22 -5.65 8.58
N THR A 16 11.40 -6.12 7.35
CA THR A 16 12.64 -5.90 6.60
C THR A 16 12.62 -4.51 5.98
N SER A 17 13.79 -3.90 5.79
CA SER A 17 13.91 -2.60 5.13
C SER A 17 14.74 -2.68 3.86
N GLN A 18 14.40 -1.83 2.89
CA GLN A 18 15.17 -1.62 1.67
C GLN A 18 15.42 -0.11 1.51
N PRO A 19 16.67 0.34 1.48
CA PRO A 19 17.00 1.73 1.20
C PRO A 19 16.91 2.02 -0.31
N PHE A 20 16.48 3.23 -0.62
CA PHE A 20 16.55 3.86 -1.93
C PHE A 20 17.32 5.17 -1.75
N TYR A 21 18.49 5.27 -2.37
CA TYR A 21 19.40 6.37 -2.07
C TYR A 21 18.95 7.68 -2.71
N ARG A 22 19.30 8.80 -2.08
CA ARG A 22 18.97 10.14 -2.60
C ARG A 22 19.52 10.41 -4.00
N THR A 23 20.63 9.76 -4.35
CA THR A 23 21.25 9.83 -5.68
C THR A 23 20.37 9.23 -6.77
N ASP A 24 19.59 8.20 -6.43
CA ASP A 24 18.74 7.47 -7.38
C ASP A 24 17.32 8.04 -7.41
N THR A 25 16.85 8.51 -6.25
CA THR A 25 15.48 9.01 -6.04
C THR A 25 15.32 10.50 -6.33
N GLY A 26 16.41 11.27 -6.36
CA GLY A 26 16.38 12.73 -6.45
C GLY A 26 15.84 13.43 -5.19
N LEU A 27 15.61 12.70 -4.10
CA LEU A 27 15.09 13.25 -2.84
C LEU A 27 16.18 13.99 -2.04
N LEU A 28 15.77 14.74 -1.02
CA LEU A 28 16.71 15.41 -0.10
C LEU A 28 17.40 14.41 0.83
N ALA A 29 16.75 13.30 1.17
CA ALA A 29 17.26 12.24 2.01
C ALA A 29 17.00 10.86 1.38
N ASN A 30 17.67 9.83 1.89
CA ASN A 30 17.38 8.45 1.50
C ASN A 30 15.92 8.11 1.86
N TYR A 31 15.30 7.33 1.00
CA TYR A 31 13.98 6.77 1.23
C TYR A 31 14.11 5.34 1.71
N THR A 32 13.29 4.91 2.67
CA THR A 32 13.32 3.53 3.18
C THR A 32 11.96 2.90 2.99
N GLN A 33 11.92 1.80 2.25
CA GLN A 33 10.75 0.93 2.17
C GLN A 33 10.81 -0.07 3.33
N TYR A 34 9.70 -0.26 4.05
CA TYR A 34 9.57 -1.30 5.07
C TYR A 34 8.52 -2.34 4.66
N GLN A 35 8.79 -3.60 4.97
CA GLN A 35 7.94 -4.71 4.56
C GLN A 35 7.83 -5.74 5.67
N ALA A 36 6.60 -6.13 6.02
CA ALA A 36 6.33 -7.20 6.99
C ALA A 36 5.51 -8.30 6.31
N ASP A 37 6.02 -9.53 6.36
CA ASP A 37 5.38 -10.69 5.75
C ASP A 37 4.56 -11.44 6.80
N LEU A 38 3.24 -11.54 6.60
CA LEU A 38 2.34 -12.22 7.52
C LEU A 38 2.05 -13.61 6.99
N THR A 39 2.56 -14.62 7.71
CA THR A 39 2.40 -16.02 7.35
C THR A 39 1.35 -16.71 8.21
N GLU A 40 0.90 -17.88 7.76
CA GLU A 40 0.00 -18.74 8.54
C GLU A 40 -1.30 -18.05 8.98
N LEU A 41 -1.84 -17.20 8.10
CA LEU A 41 -3.15 -16.61 8.32
C LEU A 41 -4.25 -17.60 7.91
N ALA A 42 -5.32 -17.62 8.70
CA ALA A 42 -6.52 -18.40 8.37
C ALA A 42 -7.20 -17.79 7.14
N PRO A 43 -7.77 -18.60 6.23
CA PRO A 43 -8.50 -18.08 5.08
C PRO A 43 -9.81 -17.39 5.51
N ASN A 44 -10.29 -16.44 4.71
CA ASN A 44 -11.57 -15.75 4.93
C ASN A 44 -11.75 -15.18 6.36
N THR A 45 -10.67 -14.68 6.96
CA THR A 45 -10.63 -14.26 8.37
C THR A 45 -10.27 -12.79 8.47
N ASP A 46 -10.98 -12.05 9.33
CA ASP A 46 -10.66 -10.67 9.63
C ASP A 46 -9.51 -10.60 10.64
N TYR A 47 -8.56 -9.70 10.40
CA TYR A 47 -7.45 -9.41 11.27
C TYR A 47 -7.41 -7.92 11.60
N VAL A 48 -7.21 -7.60 12.87
CA VAL A 48 -6.76 -6.27 13.30
C VAL A 48 -5.24 -6.22 13.28
N TYR A 49 -4.68 -5.05 12.96
CA TYR A 49 -3.24 -4.83 13.01
C TYR A 49 -2.88 -3.38 13.37
N SER A 50 -1.69 -3.22 13.93
CA SER A 50 -1.00 -1.93 14.02
C SER A 50 0.46 -2.07 13.64
N VAL A 51 1.06 -0.97 13.23
CA VAL A 51 2.47 -0.92 12.87
C VAL A 51 3.12 0.12 13.75
N SER A 52 4.30 -0.19 14.27
CA SER A 52 5.05 0.67 15.16
C SER A 52 6.51 0.79 14.72
N VAL A 53 7.13 1.92 15.05
CA VAL A 53 8.57 2.20 14.91
C VAL A 53 9.08 2.59 16.28
N ASN A 54 10.15 1.95 16.75
CA ASN A 54 10.73 2.18 18.08
C ASN A 54 9.69 2.11 19.22
N GLY A 55 8.73 1.18 19.10
CA GLY A 55 7.66 1.00 20.09
C GLY A 55 6.52 2.02 20.02
N GLN A 56 6.59 3.01 19.12
CA GLN A 56 5.52 3.99 18.90
C GLN A 56 4.64 3.55 17.74
N ASP A 57 3.34 3.41 17.98
CA ASP A 57 2.38 3.13 16.92
C ASP A 57 2.38 4.29 15.90
N ILE A 58 2.60 3.94 14.65
CA ILE A 58 2.53 4.86 13.52
C ILE A 58 1.25 4.52 12.74
N GLY A 59 0.51 5.50 12.21
CA GLY A 59 -0.68 5.25 11.36
C GLY A 59 -1.97 5.89 11.86
N ALA A 60 -3.11 5.52 11.26
CA ALA A 60 -4.42 5.97 11.71
C ALA A 60 -4.59 5.66 13.21
N ALA A 61 -5.32 6.51 13.93
CA ALA A 61 -5.57 6.28 15.35
C ALA A 61 -6.36 4.98 15.53
N GLY A 62 -5.81 4.04 16.29
CA GLY A 62 -6.40 2.71 16.50
C GLY A 62 -5.92 1.64 15.52
N GLU A 63 -6.57 0.48 15.59
CA GLU A 63 -6.17 -0.70 14.82
C GLU A 63 -6.85 -0.71 13.45
N THR A 64 -6.06 -0.98 12.41
CA THR A 64 -6.57 -1.16 11.04
C THR A 64 -7.00 -2.60 10.84
N ARG A 65 -7.96 -2.86 9.95
CA ARG A 65 -8.50 -4.20 9.70
C ARG A 65 -8.30 -4.61 8.25
N PHE A 66 -7.96 -5.87 8.02
CA PHE A 66 -8.01 -6.49 6.70
C PHE A 66 -8.67 -7.86 6.79
N ARG A 67 -9.13 -8.38 5.65
CA ARG A 67 -9.64 -9.75 5.52
C ARG A 67 -8.75 -10.57 4.60
N THR A 68 -8.40 -11.77 5.00
CA THR A 68 -7.64 -12.70 4.15
C THR A 68 -8.50 -13.31 3.06
N ALA A 69 -7.87 -13.63 1.93
CA ALA A 69 -8.52 -14.39 0.87
C ALA A 69 -8.95 -15.78 1.36
N GLY A 70 -9.99 -16.34 0.73
CA GLY A 70 -10.49 -17.67 1.00
C GLY A 70 -11.38 -18.17 -0.15
N PRO A 71 -11.82 -19.43 -0.11
CA PRO A 71 -12.72 -19.96 -1.12
C PRO A 71 -14.08 -19.26 -1.09
N GLY A 72 -14.75 -19.21 -2.24
CA GLY A 72 -16.08 -18.60 -2.39
C GLY A 72 -16.10 -17.44 -3.37
N ALA A 73 -17.29 -16.88 -3.57
CA ALA A 73 -17.47 -15.70 -4.41
C ALA A 73 -16.86 -14.46 -3.73
N PHE A 74 -16.24 -13.60 -4.53
CA PHE A 74 -15.71 -12.32 -4.09
C PHE A 74 -15.95 -11.26 -5.17
N LYS A 75 -15.90 -9.99 -4.76
CA LYS A 75 -15.88 -8.85 -5.69
C LYS A 75 -14.55 -8.12 -5.60
N PHE A 76 -14.13 -7.57 -6.72
CA PHE A 76 -12.88 -6.82 -6.84
C PHE A 76 -13.12 -5.60 -7.72
N ILE A 77 -12.21 -4.62 -7.61
CA ILE A 77 -12.24 -3.42 -8.43
C ILE A 77 -11.03 -3.41 -9.36
N VAL A 78 -11.25 -2.95 -10.58
CA VAL A 78 -10.19 -2.60 -11.53
C VAL A 78 -10.24 -1.09 -11.75
N LEU A 79 -9.09 -0.44 -11.60
CA LEU A 79 -8.90 0.99 -11.76
C LEU A 79 -7.70 1.24 -12.68
N GLY A 80 -7.65 2.38 -13.35
CA GLY A 80 -6.53 2.85 -14.15
C GLY A 80 -6.63 4.35 -14.30
N ASP A 81 -5.54 5.02 -14.66
CA ASP A 81 -5.56 6.41 -15.09
C ASP A 81 -6.19 7.38 -14.08
N SER A 82 -6.05 7.06 -12.80
CA SER A 82 -6.80 7.78 -11.75
C SER A 82 -6.05 8.99 -11.19
N GLY A 83 -4.74 9.07 -11.47
CA GLY A 83 -3.77 9.83 -10.70
C GLY A 83 -3.65 11.34 -10.97
N TRP A 84 -4.67 11.98 -11.55
CA TRP A 84 -4.57 13.40 -11.92
C TRP A 84 -4.63 14.35 -10.72
N GLY A 85 -5.51 14.08 -9.76
CA GLY A 85 -5.72 14.95 -8.59
C GLY A 85 -6.05 16.39 -8.95
N ASP A 86 -7.09 16.63 -9.76
CA ASP A 86 -7.47 17.98 -10.22
C ASP A 86 -7.85 18.87 -9.01
N PRO A 87 -7.15 19.98 -8.73
CA PRO A 87 -7.54 20.88 -7.64
C PRO A 87 -8.88 21.58 -7.89
N ARG A 88 -9.42 21.53 -9.11
CA ARG A 88 -10.70 22.14 -9.51
C ARG A 88 -11.86 21.15 -9.46
N SER A 89 -11.60 19.85 -9.25
CA SER A 89 -12.64 18.81 -9.21
C SER A 89 -12.24 17.64 -8.31
N ASP A 90 -13.14 17.27 -7.38
CA ASP A 90 -12.94 16.11 -6.49
C ASP A 90 -13.37 14.78 -7.14
N ALA A 91 -13.34 14.66 -8.47
CA ALA A 91 -13.75 13.44 -9.17
C ALA A 91 -12.98 12.20 -8.68
N GLN A 92 -11.68 12.35 -8.44
CA GLN A 92 -10.85 11.26 -7.90
C GLN A 92 -11.21 10.91 -6.45
N GLY A 93 -11.54 11.90 -5.61
CA GLY A 93 -12.01 11.66 -4.24
C GLY A 93 -13.35 10.93 -4.21
N LEU A 94 -14.27 11.29 -5.10
CA LEU A 94 -15.54 10.57 -5.26
C LEU A 94 -15.33 9.12 -5.70
N ILE A 95 -14.38 8.86 -6.62
CA ILE A 95 -13.99 7.50 -7.01
C ILE A 95 -13.43 6.74 -5.80
N ALA A 96 -12.51 7.34 -5.04
CA ALA A 96 -11.94 6.73 -3.84
C ALA A 96 -13.00 6.39 -2.78
N GLN A 97 -13.98 7.27 -2.56
CA GLN A 97 -15.11 7.04 -1.66
C GLN A 97 -15.99 5.87 -2.13
N ARG A 98 -16.28 5.78 -3.44
CA ARG A 98 -17.04 4.66 -4.01
C ARG A 98 -16.30 3.34 -3.86
N ILE A 99 -14.99 3.32 -4.13
CA ILE A 99 -14.14 2.15 -3.91
C ILE A 99 -14.21 1.69 -2.45
N ALA A 100 -14.09 2.61 -1.49
CA ALA A 100 -14.15 2.29 -0.07
C ALA A 100 -15.53 1.76 0.35
N ALA A 101 -16.62 2.33 -0.17
CA ALA A 101 -17.98 1.90 0.09
C ALA A 101 -18.27 0.48 -0.44
N GLU A 102 -17.64 0.10 -1.55
CA GLU A 102 -17.77 -1.25 -2.10
C GLU A 102 -17.15 -2.31 -1.18
N LYS A 103 -16.15 -2.01 -0.36
CA LYS A 103 -15.42 -3.02 0.44
C LYS A 103 -14.96 -4.22 -0.43
N PRO A 104 -14.23 -3.98 -1.54
CA PRO A 104 -13.78 -5.06 -2.40
C PRO A 104 -12.78 -5.98 -1.68
N ALA A 105 -12.72 -7.25 -2.12
CA ALA A 105 -11.74 -8.20 -1.60
C ALA A 105 -10.31 -7.87 -2.05
N LEU A 106 -10.16 -7.20 -3.19
CA LEU A 106 -8.91 -6.66 -3.71
C LEU A 106 -9.17 -5.56 -4.75
N LEU A 107 -8.15 -4.74 -5.02
CA LEU A 107 -8.15 -3.76 -6.09
C LEU A 107 -6.93 -3.96 -7.00
N ILE A 108 -7.15 -3.95 -8.32
CA ILE A 108 -6.10 -3.97 -9.34
C ILE A 108 -6.02 -2.59 -9.99
N HIS A 109 -4.86 -1.93 -9.93
CA HIS A 109 -4.61 -0.68 -10.63
C HIS A 109 -3.76 -0.95 -11.86
N THR A 110 -4.26 -0.62 -13.04
CA THR A 110 -3.76 -1.12 -14.33
C THR A 110 -2.65 -0.28 -14.96
N GLY A 111 -2.35 0.89 -14.40
CA GLY A 111 -1.30 1.78 -14.89
C GLY A 111 -1.65 3.23 -14.60
N ASP A 112 -0.68 4.11 -14.77
CA ASP A 112 -0.81 5.57 -14.65
C ASP A 112 -1.44 5.95 -13.30
N LEU A 113 -0.74 5.53 -12.25
CA LEU A 113 -1.15 5.74 -10.85
C LEU A 113 -1.18 7.23 -10.51
N VAL A 114 -0.29 8.00 -11.15
CA VAL A 114 -0.07 9.43 -10.89
C VAL A 114 0.26 10.17 -12.17
N TYR A 115 -0.19 11.41 -12.22
CA TYR A 115 0.09 12.37 -13.29
C TYR A 115 0.63 13.68 -12.70
N PRO A 116 1.35 14.49 -13.50
CA PRO A 116 1.75 14.24 -14.89
C PRO A 116 2.94 13.28 -15.03
N MET A 117 3.58 12.86 -13.93
CA MET A 117 4.73 11.96 -13.93
C MET A 117 4.81 11.17 -12.62
N GLY A 118 5.47 10.01 -12.65
CA GLY A 118 5.73 9.09 -11.54
C GLY A 118 6.65 9.60 -10.43
N SER A 119 6.53 10.85 -9.97
CA SER A 119 7.40 11.40 -8.91
C SER A 119 6.88 11.07 -7.50
N PHE A 120 7.77 11.06 -6.50
CA PHE A 120 7.37 10.88 -5.09
C PHE A 120 6.33 11.92 -4.62
N GLU A 121 6.42 13.15 -5.12
CA GLU A 121 5.44 14.21 -4.80
C GLU A 121 4.05 13.85 -5.33
N TYR A 122 3.95 13.43 -6.59
CA TYR A 122 2.68 13.04 -7.19
C TYR A 122 2.13 11.75 -6.58
N TYR A 123 2.98 10.79 -6.20
CA TYR A 123 2.55 9.62 -5.42
C TYR A 123 1.96 10.00 -4.06
N GLN A 124 2.59 10.93 -3.33
CA GLN A 124 1.99 11.39 -2.09
C GLN A 124 0.65 12.10 -2.35
N ARG A 125 0.65 13.05 -3.28
CA ARG A 125 -0.46 13.99 -3.49
C ARG A 125 -1.67 13.36 -4.18
N ASN A 126 -1.43 12.57 -5.22
CA ASN A 126 -2.45 12.09 -6.15
C ASN A 126 -2.75 10.60 -5.98
N TYR A 127 -2.02 9.87 -5.14
CA TYR A 127 -2.26 8.44 -4.93
C TYR A 127 -2.48 8.11 -3.45
N PHE A 128 -1.51 8.39 -2.58
CA PHE A 128 -1.65 8.08 -1.15
C PHE A 128 -2.70 8.94 -0.45
N ASN A 129 -2.80 10.23 -0.75
CA ASN A 129 -3.83 11.08 -0.14
C ASN A 129 -5.27 10.60 -0.46
N TYR A 130 -5.48 9.94 -1.59
CA TYR A 130 -6.79 9.41 -2.00
C TYR A 130 -7.02 7.98 -1.49
N TYR A 131 -6.02 7.12 -1.57
CA TYR A 131 -6.22 5.68 -1.44
C TYR A 131 -5.56 5.04 -0.21
N ALA A 132 -4.73 5.74 0.57
CA ALA A 132 -3.99 5.14 1.69
C ALA A 132 -4.91 4.48 2.74
N ALA A 133 -6.10 5.04 2.98
CA ALA A 133 -7.08 4.45 3.88
C ALA A 133 -7.61 3.11 3.33
N THR A 134 -7.99 3.07 2.05
CA THR A 134 -8.39 1.84 1.34
C THR A 134 -7.27 0.82 1.35
N MET A 135 -6.05 1.23 1.02
CA MET A 135 -4.85 0.40 0.97
C MET A 135 -4.45 -0.19 2.33
N GLY A 136 -4.85 0.43 3.44
CA GLY A 136 -4.70 -0.14 4.78
C GLY A 136 -5.60 -1.34 5.04
N SER A 137 -6.72 -1.47 4.32
CA SER A 137 -7.72 -2.51 4.60
C SER A 137 -7.96 -3.49 3.44
N VAL A 138 -7.64 -3.07 2.21
CA VAL A 138 -7.89 -3.80 0.97
C VAL A 138 -6.54 -4.06 0.29
N PRO A 139 -6.24 -5.33 -0.09
CA PRO A 139 -5.12 -5.65 -0.94
C PRO A 139 -5.12 -4.84 -2.24
N PHE A 140 -4.07 -4.06 -2.47
CA PHE A 140 -3.95 -3.14 -3.61
C PHE A 140 -2.80 -3.59 -4.53
N PHE A 141 -3.12 -3.93 -5.78
CA PHE A 141 -2.20 -4.47 -6.79
C PHE A 141 -2.03 -3.51 -7.95
N PRO A 142 -1.08 -2.59 -7.87
CA PRO A 142 -0.78 -1.72 -8.99
C PRO A 142 0.18 -2.38 -9.98
N ALA A 143 0.08 -1.95 -11.24
CA ALA A 143 1.11 -2.05 -12.26
C ALA A 143 1.52 -0.62 -12.67
N PRO A 144 2.79 -0.36 -13.00
CA PRO A 144 3.20 0.94 -13.51
C PRO A 144 2.70 1.11 -14.95
N GLY A 145 2.19 2.30 -15.28
CA GLY A 145 1.90 2.72 -16.65
C GLY A 145 3.00 3.62 -17.20
N ASN A 146 2.81 4.17 -18.41
CA ASN A 146 3.81 5.01 -19.06
C ASN A 146 4.15 6.27 -18.25
N HIS A 147 3.18 6.90 -17.59
CA HIS A 147 3.44 8.10 -16.79
C HIS A 147 4.27 7.79 -15.54
N ASP A 148 4.20 6.57 -15.01
CA ASP A 148 5.05 6.12 -13.91
C ASP A 148 6.52 5.98 -14.35
N TYR A 149 6.77 5.74 -15.64
CA TYR A 149 8.09 5.66 -16.26
C TYR A 149 8.67 7.01 -16.75
N ASP A 150 7.94 8.11 -16.60
CA ASP A 150 8.47 9.47 -16.87
C ASP A 150 9.65 9.82 -15.95
N ILE A 151 9.81 9.08 -14.84
CA ILE A 151 11.04 9.04 -14.03
C ILE A 151 11.83 7.77 -14.39
N PRO A 152 13.16 7.87 -14.65
CA PRO A 152 13.97 6.72 -15.06
C PRO A 152 13.77 5.50 -14.17
N ASN A 153 13.59 4.34 -14.83
CA ASN A 153 13.37 3.03 -14.20
C ASN A 153 12.15 2.96 -13.25
N ALA A 154 11.24 3.95 -13.28
CA ALA A 154 10.14 4.08 -12.33
C ALA A 154 10.62 3.95 -10.87
N ILE A 155 11.77 4.56 -10.53
CA ILE A 155 12.36 4.45 -9.19
C ILE A 155 11.36 4.80 -8.07
N PRO A 156 10.53 5.85 -8.19
CA PRO A 156 9.55 6.13 -7.15
C PRO A 156 8.49 5.03 -7.03
N TYR A 157 8.00 4.46 -8.15
CA TYR A 157 7.11 3.30 -8.14
C TYR A 157 7.74 2.12 -7.37
N LEU A 158 8.99 1.76 -7.68
CA LEU A 158 9.71 0.67 -7.02
C LEU A 158 10.04 0.97 -5.54
N ALA A 159 10.21 2.24 -5.19
CA ALA A 159 10.47 2.66 -3.82
C ALA A 159 9.22 2.57 -2.95
N ILE A 160 8.04 2.84 -3.52
CA ILE A 160 6.77 2.79 -2.77
C ILE A 160 6.08 1.42 -2.84
N HIS A 161 6.33 0.64 -3.91
CA HIS A 161 5.79 -0.69 -4.13
C HIS A 161 6.91 -1.72 -4.10
N SER A 162 6.74 -2.79 -3.34
CA SER A 162 7.72 -3.87 -3.33
C SER A 162 7.57 -4.71 -4.62
N PRO A 163 8.61 -4.85 -5.45
CA PRO A 163 8.55 -5.56 -6.73
C PRO A 163 8.42 -7.08 -6.59
N ARG A 164 8.44 -7.65 -5.38
CA ARG A 164 8.10 -9.07 -5.16
C ARG A 164 6.60 -9.37 -5.32
N THR A 165 5.84 -8.42 -5.85
CA THR A 165 4.43 -8.54 -6.21
C THR A 165 4.27 -8.75 -7.73
N LEU A 166 5.01 -9.70 -8.31
CA LEU A 166 4.67 -10.17 -9.66
C LEU A 166 3.43 -11.07 -9.53
N LEU A 167 2.32 -10.60 -10.07
CA LEU A 167 1.03 -11.26 -10.19
C LEU A 167 1.17 -12.74 -10.58
N LEU A 168 1.02 -13.65 -9.61
CA LEU A 168 0.67 -15.05 -9.86
C LEU A 168 -0.62 -15.35 -9.12
N VAL A 169 -1.76 -15.24 -9.82
CA VAL A 169 -3.05 -15.71 -9.32
C VAL A 169 -3.02 -17.24 -9.33
N ARG A 170 -2.59 -17.85 -8.22
CA ARG A 170 -2.91 -19.25 -7.91
C ARG A 170 -4.00 -19.28 -6.85
N LEU A 171 -5.22 -19.56 -7.29
CA LEU A 171 -6.34 -19.95 -6.43
C LEU A 171 -5.96 -21.29 -5.78
N GLY A 172 -5.41 -21.30 -4.56
CA GLY A 172 -4.97 -22.55 -3.94
C GLY A 172 -4.18 -22.55 -2.64
N GLY A 173 -3.79 -21.40 -2.07
CA GLY A 173 -3.33 -21.35 -0.67
C GLY A 173 -2.07 -20.52 -0.39
N ARG A 174 -2.22 -19.65 0.63
CA ARG A 174 -1.23 -19.02 1.53
C ARG A 174 -0.27 -17.93 0.99
N ALA A 175 -0.63 -16.66 1.19
CA ALA A 175 0.01 -15.70 2.12
C ALA A 175 -0.63 -14.29 2.01
N PHE A 176 -0.39 -13.43 3.00
CA PHE A 176 -0.86 -12.04 3.04
C PHE A 176 0.32 -11.13 3.44
N ARG A 177 0.54 -10.00 2.78
CA ARG A 177 1.74 -9.17 2.95
C ARG A 177 1.36 -7.71 3.16
N VAL A 178 1.62 -7.18 4.34
CA VAL A 178 1.37 -5.75 4.60
C VAL A 178 2.62 -4.96 4.24
N HIS A 179 2.50 -4.02 3.29
CA HIS A 179 3.57 -3.14 2.86
C HIS A 179 3.44 -1.78 3.53
N ARG A 180 4.41 -1.37 4.32
CA ARG A 180 4.37 -0.01 4.85
C ARG A 180 5.56 0.81 4.42
N CYS A 181 5.31 1.84 3.63
CA CYS A 181 6.27 2.91 3.45
C CYS A 181 6.32 3.81 4.67
N ALA A 182 7.48 3.87 5.31
CA ALA A 182 7.82 4.94 6.24
C ALA A 182 9.05 5.65 5.69
N SER A 183 8.86 6.84 5.11
CA SER A 183 9.99 7.72 4.83
C SER A 183 10.46 8.33 6.15
N VAL A 184 11.62 7.93 6.65
CA VAL A 184 12.34 8.73 7.65
C VAL A 184 13.08 9.83 6.88
N VAL A 185 12.45 10.99 6.73
CA VAL A 185 13.16 12.20 6.31
C VAL A 185 13.92 12.69 7.55
N GLY A 186 15.26 12.67 7.48
CA GLY A 186 16.09 13.22 8.54
C GLY A 186 15.67 14.66 8.89
N ALA A 187 15.55 14.91 10.20
CA ALA A 187 15.05 16.12 10.86
C ALA A 187 13.56 16.48 10.60
N GLY A 188 12.66 15.76 11.28
CA GLY A 188 11.48 16.40 11.88
C GLY A 188 10.14 16.35 11.12
N SER A 189 9.99 15.61 10.02
CA SER A 189 8.64 15.36 9.48
C SER A 189 8.46 13.91 9.01
N GLU A 190 7.76 13.12 9.82
CA GLU A 190 7.25 11.81 9.44
C GLU A 190 6.01 12.00 8.56
N ARG A 191 6.01 11.48 7.32
CA ARG A 191 4.81 11.44 6.47
C ARG A 191 4.44 9.99 6.19
N ARG A 192 3.13 9.73 6.28
CA ARG A 192 2.50 8.41 6.45
C ARG A 192 2.09 7.83 5.10
N CYS A 193 2.47 6.59 4.81
CA CYS A 193 1.92 5.77 3.73
C CYS A 193 1.66 4.35 4.25
N THR A 194 0.56 3.70 3.85
CA THR A 194 0.17 2.34 4.26
C THR A 194 -0.38 1.58 3.05
N ASN A 195 0.19 0.41 2.74
CA ASN A 195 -0.27 -0.54 1.73
C ASN A 195 -0.42 -1.95 2.32
N ALA A 196 -1.32 -2.76 1.78
CA ALA A 196 -1.33 -4.20 1.99
C ALA A 196 -1.48 -4.86 0.61
N SER A 197 -0.79 -5.97 0.38
CA SER A 197 -0.88 -6.80 -0.82
C SER A 197 -0.93 -8.29 -0.42
N LEU A 198 -1.35 -9.18 -1.31
CA LEU A 198 -1.26 -10.62 -1.06
C LEU A 198 0.16 -11.09 -1.40
N ALA A 199 0.71 -11.98 -0.59
CA ALA A 199 1.88 -12.77 -0.99
C ALA A 199 1.43 -14.16 -1.41
N GLY A 200 2.13 -14.75 -2.38
CA GLY A 200 1.90 -16.13 -2.80
C GLY A 200 2.45 -17.16 -1.83
#